data_AF-A0A836BFU0-F1
#
_entry.id   AF-A0A836BFU0-F1
#
_cell.length_a   1.000
_cell.length_b   1.000
_cell.length_c   1.000
_cell.angle_alpha   90.00
_cell.angle_beta   90.00
_cell.angle_gamma   90.00
#
_symmetry.space_group_name_H-M   'P 1'
#
loop_
_entity.id
_entity.type
_entity.pdbx_description
1 polymer ?
#
loop_
_entity_poly.entity_id
_entity_poly.type
_entity_poly.pdbx_seq_one_letter_code
_entity_poly.pdbx_strand_id
1 'polypeptide(L)'
;MKQIDADYLKIFLDAAKDIPKDIISAKYGTVLKLMSSGKLRSIAVKFANILGYDRLLPIVESEETFVKVPIEIAERLGKTMKASYTPSIPSLDDRVAKLTYNDDHIAHIKVLKPTSEFMKKMVTLCPTKCYSEENGNVLIQHEGCVDCGTCSQETDWKHPRGE
;
A
#
# COMPACT_ATOMS: atom_id res chain seq x y z
N MET A 1 -10.69 3.26 -23.06
CA MET A 1 -9.95 4.33 -23.76
C MET A 1 -9.93 3.98 -25.25
N LYS A 2 -10.38 4.86 -26.17
CA LYS A 2 -10.56 4.48 -27.60
C LYS A 2 -9.31 4.61 -28.47
N GLN A 3 -8.37 5.47 -28.08
CA GLN A 3 -7.08 5.66 -28.75
C GLN A 3 -6.02 6.00 -27.70
N ILE A 4 -4.77 5.63 -27.98
CA ILE A 4 -3.61 6.00 -27.15
C ILE A 4 -3.15 7.39 -27.59
N ASP A 5 -3.07 8.31 -26.64
CA ASP A 5 -2.54 9.65 -26.84
C ASP A 5 -1.08 9.59 -27.30
N ALA A 6 -0.76 10.34 -28.36
CA ALA A 6 0.56 10.31 -28.98
C ALA A 6 1.65 10.93 -28.09
N ASP A 7 1.30 11.93 -27.28
CA ASP A 7 2.20 12.58 -26.33
C ASP A 7 2.43 11.70 -25.10
N TYR A 8 1.41 10.99 -24.63
CA TYR A 8 1.57 9.96 -23.60
C TYR A 8 2.53 8.86 -24.05
N LEU A 9 2.33 8.33 -25.26
CA LEU A 9 3.23 7.33 -25.82
C LEU A 9 4.65 7.90 -26.02
N LYS A 10 4.77 9.19 -26.34
CA LYS A 10 6.06 9.86 -26.47
C LYS A 10 6.85 9.80 -25.15
N ILE A 11 6.21 10.18 -24.05
CA ILE A 11 6.82 10.15 -22.70
C ILE A 11 7.30 8.75 -22.35
N PHE A 12 6.45 7.73 -22.56
CA PHE A 12 6.79 6.34 -22.29
C PHE A 12 8.03 5.87 -23.07
N LEU A 13 8.07 6.18 -24.36
CA LEU A 13 9.18 5.75 -25.23
C LEU A 13 10.48 6.49 -24.92
N ASP A 14 10.40 7.76 -24.57
CA ASP A 14 11.56 8.55 -24.17
C ASP A 14 12.13 8.03 -22.83
N ALA A 15 11.27 7.57 -21.91
CA ALA A 15 11.69 6.94 -20.66
C ALA A 15 12.32 5.55 -20.87
N ALA A 16 11.84 4.78 -21.86
CA ALA A 16 12.33 3.45 -22.16
C ALA A 16 13.51 3.39 -23.15
N LYS A 17 14.01 4.54 -23.64
CA LYS A 17 14.99 4.60 -24.73
C LYS A 17 16.33 3.89 -24.42
N ASP A 18 16.71 3.89 -23.14
CA ASP A 18 17.98 3.34 -22.64
C ASP A 18 17.84 1.88 -22.17
N ILE A 19 16.63 1.31 -22.24
CA ILE A 19 16.39 -0.10 -21.91
C ILE A 19 16.89 -0.98 -23.06
N PRO A 20 17.76 -1.98 -22.80
CA PRO A 20 18.23 -2.91 -23.81
C PRO A 20 17.05 -3.67 -24.42
N LYS A 21 16.91 -3.56 -25.74
CA LYS A 21 15.70 -3.98 -26.47
C LYS A 21 15.63 -5.49 -26.70
N ASP A 22 16.70 -6.19 -26.38
CA ASP A 22 16.85 -7.64 -26.42
C ASP A 22 16.45 -8.31 -25.10
N ILE A 23 16.32 -7.54 -23.99
CA ILE A 23 15.78 -8.00 -22.69
C ILE A 23 14.26 -8.17 -22.76
N ILE A 24 13.58 -7.25 -23.45
CA ILE A 24 12.14 -7.37 -23.65
C ILE A 24 11.95 -8.44 -24.72
N SER A 25 11.40 -9.59 -24.34
CA SER A 25 11.36 -10.83 -25.13
C SER A 25 11.25 -10.62 -26.64
N ALA A 26 11.84 -11.51 -27.43
CA ALA A 26 11.90 -11.45 -28.90
C ALA A 26 10.53 -11.16 -29.59
N LYS A 27 9.40 -11.45 -28.92
CA LYS A 27 8.04 -11.10 -29.37
C LYS A 27 7.78 -9.59 -29.42
N TYR A 28 8.37 -8.80 -28.54
CA TYR A 28 8.06 -7.37 -28.36
C TYR A 28 9.23 -6.44 -28.66
N GLY A 29 10.47 -6.97 -28.70
CA GLY A 29 11.67 -6.24 -29.10
C GLY A 29 11.51 -5.52 -30.44
N THR A 30 10.79 -6.13 -31.41
CA THR A 30 10.50 -5.51 -32.71
C THR A 30 9.57 -4.30 -32.61
N VAL A 31 8.52 -4.37 -31.78
CA VAL A 31 7.55 -3.27 -31.60
C VAL A 31 8.20 -2.11 -30.85
N LEU A 32 8.94 -2.38 -29.77
CA LEU A 32 9.72 -1.34 -29.07
C LEU A 32 10.84 -0.75 -29.93
N LYS A 33 11.51 -1.57 -30.75
CA LYS A 33 12.52 -1.10 -31.71
C LYS A 33 11.90 -0.20 -32.78
N LEU A 34 10.69 -0.52 -33.24
CA LEU A 34 9.92 0.33 -34.17
C LEU A 34 9.53 1.65 -33.50
N MET A 35 8.99 1.59 -32.27
CA MET A 35 8.51 2.73 -31.50
C MET A 35 9.63 3.71 -31.08
N SER A 36 10.80 3.18 -30.71
CA SER A 36 11.97 3.98 -30.28
C SER A 36 12.72 4.64 -31.44
N SER A 37 12.45 4.26 -32.69
CA SER A 37 13.03 4.94 -33.85
C SER A 37 12.20 6.16 -34.21
N GLY A 38 12.79 7.36 -34.12
CA GLY A 38 12.09 8.63 -34.40
C GLY A 38 11.44 8.70 -35.79
N LYS A 39 11.92 7.90 -36.76
CA LYS A 39 11.40 7.83 -38.14
C LYS A 39 10.17 6.92 -38.30
N LEU A 40 9.95 5.93 -37.43
CA LEU A 40 8.82 4.98 -37.52
C LEU A 40 7.76 5.21 -36.42
N ARG A 41 7.91 6.26 -35.61
CA ARG A 41 7.05 6.60 -34.46
C ARG A 41 5.57 6.76 -34.84
N SER A 42 5.28 7.42 -35.97
CA SER A 42 3.91 7.60 -36.47
C SER A 42 3.24 6.31 -36.94
N ILE A 43 4.04 5.36 -37.46
CA ILE A 43 3.59 4.03 -37.87
C ILE A 43 3.30 3.19 -36.63
N ALA A 44 4.12 3.32 -35.58
CA ALA A 44 3.93 2.58 -34.35
C ALA A 44 2.71 3.04 -33.54
N VAL A 45 2.42 4.35 -33.51
CA VAL A 45 1.16 4.89 -32.94
C VAL A 45 -0.06 4.34 -33.69
N LYS A 46 -0.01 4.28 -35.02
CA LYS A 46 -1.07 3.68 -35.83
C LYS A 46 -1.20 2.18 -35.53
N PHE A 47 -0.11 1.46 -35.39
CA PHE A 47 -0.11 0.03 -35.08
C PHE A 47 -0.66 -0.27 -33.68
N ALA A 48 -0.31 0.56 -32.68
CA ALA A 48 -0.83 0.45 -31.32
C ALA A 48 -2.35 0.73 -31.28
N ASN A 49 -2.82 1.71 -32.05
CA ASN A 49 -4.25 1.99 -32.18
C ASN A 49 -5.00 0.89 -32.99
N ILE A 50 -4.33 0.20 -33.93
CA ILE A 50 -4.89 -0.94 -34.69
C ILE A 50 -5.00 -2.20 -33.83
N LEU A 51 -3.99 -2.49 -33.00
CA LEU A 51 -4.02 -3.59 -32.04
C LEU A 51 -5.12 -3.39 -30.98
N GLY A 52 -5.44 -2.12 -30.70
CA GLY A 52 -6.46 -1.76 -29.73
C GLY A 52 -5.96 -1.93 -28.30
N TYR A 53 -6.50 -1.10 -27.41
CA TYR A 53 -6.18 -1.11 -25.99
C TYR A 53 -6.41 -2.50 -25.36
N ASP A 54 -7.48 -3.19 -25.77
CA ASP A 54 -7.89 -4.48 -25.23
C ASP A 54 -6.94 -5.63 -25.54
N ARG A 55 -6.13 -5.54 -26.60
CA ARG A 55 -5.09 -6.54 -26.91
C ARG A 55 -3.71 -6.15 -26.40
N LEU A 56 -3.45 -4.85 -26.24
CA LEU A 56 -2.20 -4.34 -25.69
C LEU A 56 -2.14 -4.48 -24.17
N LEU A 57 -3.24 -4.21 -23.46
CA LEU A 57 -3.28 -4.27 -22.00
C LEU A 57 -2.86 -5.64 -21.46
N PRO A 58 -3.40 -6.78 -21.90
CA PRO A 58 -2.98 -8.09 -21.38
C PRO A 58 -1.50 -8.40 -21.66
N ILE A 59 -0.90 -7.74 -22.64
CA ILE A 59 0.52 -7.89 -22.98
C ILE A 59 1.38 -7.03 -22.04
N VAL A 60 0.98 -5.78 -21.82
CA VAL A 60 1.66 -4.84 -20.91
C VAL A 60 1.47 -5.26 -19.45
N GLU A 61 0.27 -5.72 -19.10
CA GLU A 61 -0.12 -6.21 -17.79
C GLU A 61 0.10 -7.72 -17.64
N SER A 62 1.21 -8.22 -18.18
CA SER A 62 1.61 -9.61 -18.04
C SER A 62 2.67 -9.78 -16.96
N GLU A 63 2.73 -10.99 -16.38
CA GLU A 63 3.83 -11.41 -15.49
C GLU A 63 5.20 -11.18 -16.14
N GLU A 64 5.29 -11.42 -17.44
CA GLU A 64 6.51 -11.18 -18.22
C GLU A 64 6.98 -9.72 -18.11
N THR A 65 6.06 -8.77 -18.29
CA THR A 65 6.39 -7.34 -18.33
C THR A 65 6.57 -6.75 -16.92
N PHE A 66 5.78 -7.19 -15.94
CA PHE A 66 5.84 -6.64 -14.58
C PHE A 66 6.88 -7.30 -13.67
N VAL A 67 7.24 -8.56 -13.93
CA VAL A 67 8.15 -9.32 -13.05
C VAL A 67 9.46 -9.61 -13.74
N LYS A 68 9.43 -10.27 -14.91
CA LYS A 68 10.65 -10.79 -15.52
C LYS A 68 11.52 -9.71 -16.15
N VAL A 69 10.92 -8.80 -16.92
CA VAL A 69 11.66 -7.71 -17.56
C VAL A 69 12.40 -6.83 -16.54
N PRO A 70 11.78 -6.37 -15.42
CA PRO A 70 12.51 -5.61 -14.39
C PRO A 70 13.66 -6.39 -13.76
N ILE A 71 13.51 -7.69 -13.50
CA ILE A 71 14.58 -8.54 -12.97
C ILE A 71 15.74 -8.61 -13.95
N GLU A 72 15.49 -8.89 -15.22
CA GLU A 72 16.55 -9.00 -16.22
C GLU A 72 17.24 -7.65 -16.49
N ILE A 73 16.51 -6.54 -16.45
CA ILE A 73 17.10 -5.18 -16.45
C ILE A 73 18.01 -4.99 -15.24
N ALA A 74 17.55 -5.38 -14.04
CA ALA A 74 18.33 -5.25 -12.82
C ALA A 74 19.60 -6.13 -12.84
N GLU A 75 19.52 -7.34 -13.39
CA GLU A 75 20.67 -8.24 -13.54
C GLU A 75 21.70 -7.70 -14.54
N ARG A 76 21.26 -7.14 -15.66
CA ARG A 76 22.17 -6.69 -16.73
C ARG A 76 22.73 -5.27 -16.53
N LEU A 77 21.89 -4.35 -16.08
CA LEU A 77 22.23 -2.92 -15.96
C LEU A 77 22.32 -2.43 -14.52
N GLY A 78 21.75 -3.19 -13.58
CA GLY A 78 21.75 -2.81 -12.18
C GLY A 78 23.15 -2.88 -11.56
N LYS A 79 23.24 -2.31 -10.37
CA LYS A 79 24.40 -2.46 -9.49
C LYS A 79 23.93 -3.22 -8.26
N THR A 80 24.68 -4.22 -7.83
CA THR A 80 24.41 -4.88 -6.55
C THR A 80 24.58 -3.87 -5.42
N MET A 81 23.48 -3.54 -4.75
CA MET A 81 23.47 -2.69 -3.57
C MET A 81 23.40 -3.58 -2.35
N LYS A 82 24.32 -3.40 -1.39
CA LYS A 82 24.15 -3.98 -0.06
C LYS A 82 23.03 -3.21 0.63
N ALA A 83 21.98 -3.91 1.06
CA ALA A 83 20.94 -3.30 1.87
C ALA A 83 21.58 -2.72 3.14
N SER A 84 21.51 -1.40 3.30
CA SER A 84 21.97 -0.70 4.51
C SER A 84 20.87 -0.55 5.56
N TYR A 85 19.63 -0.82 5.16
CA TYR A 85 18.46 -0.75 6.02
C TYR A 85 17.85 -2.14 6.14
N THR A 86 17.73 -2.62 7.37
CA THR A 86 16.89 -3.75 7.71
C THR A 86 15.54 -3.20 8.13
N PRO A 87 14.44 -3.50 7.40
CA PRO A 87 13.11 -3.14 7.87
C PRO A 87 12.87 -3.75 9.24
N SER A 88 12.76 -2.90 10.27
CA SER A 88 12.22 -3.31 11.55
C SER A 88 10.73 -2.99 11.57
N ILE A 89 9.94 -3.96 12.00
CA ILE A 89 8.54 -3.71 12.33
C ILE A 89 8.56 -3.06 13.71
N PRO A 90 8.14 -1.78 13.86
CA PRO A 90 8.12 -1.14 15.17
C PRO A 90 7.20 -1.91 16.11
N SER A 91 7.48 -1.87 17.42
CA SER A 91 6.58 -2.48 18.40
C SER A 91 5.20 -1.82 18.36
N LEU A 92 4.19 -2.47 18.93
CA LEU A 92 2.86 -1.85 19.03
C LEU A 92 2.93 -0.52 19.80
N ASP A 93 3.71 -0.48 20.88
CA ASP A 93 3.94 0.71 21.69
C ASP A 93 4.59 1.84 20.86
N ASP A 94 5.61 1.53 20.05
CA ASP A 94 6.24 2.51 19.14
C ASP A 94 5.27 3.07 18.09
N ARG A 95 4.33 2.22 17.64
CA ARG A 95 3.33 2.62 16.65
C ARG A 95 2.28 3.53 17.28
N VAL A 96 1.80 3.18 18.47
CA VAL A 96 0.85 3.97 19.25
C VAL A 96 1.46 5.32 19.63
N ALA A 97 2.72 5.36 20.09
CA ALA A 97 3.40 6.61 20.46
C ALA A 97 3.63 7.59 19.28
N LYS A 98 3.61 7.09 18.04
CA LYS A 98 3.71 7.92 16.82
C LYS A 98 2.37 8.45 16.34
N LEU A 99 1.26 8.00 16.91
CA LEU A 99 -0.05 8.55 16.58
C LEU A 99 -0.12 9.99 17.09
N THR A 100 -0.58 10.89 16.23
CA THR A 100 -0.97 12.24 16.64
C THR A 100 -2.45 12.16 16.97
N TYR A 101 -2.80 12.17 18.25
CA TYR A 101 -4.19 12.14 18.71
C TYR A 101 -4.53 13.44 19.43
N ASN A 102 -5.76 13.91 19.23
CA ASN A 102 -6.33 15.01 19.98
C ASN A 102 -7.20 14.39 21.08
N ASP A 103 -6.64 14.30 22.29
CA ASP A 103 -7.32 13.66 23.41
C ASP A 103 -8.60 14.41 23.76
N ASP A 104 -9.75 13.73 23.64
CA ASP A 104 -11.02 14.26 24.13
C ASP A 104 -10.93 14.38 25.66
N HIS A 105 -11.19 15.58 26.18
CA HIS A 105 -11.21 15.86 27.63
C HIS A 105 -12.28 15.06 28.38
N ILE A 106 -13.22 14.46 27.66
CA ILE A 106 -14.28 13.65 28.25
C ILE A 106 -14.18 12.24 27.68
N ALA A 107 -14.18 11.27 28.60
CA ALA A 107 -14.21 9.85 28.25
C ALA A 107 -15.33 9.53 27.25
N HIS A 108 -14.95 9.11 26.05
CA HIS A 108 -15.87 8.68 24.99
C HIS A 108 -16.39 7.26 25.24
N ILE A 109 -15.86 6.57 26.25
CA ILE A 109 -16.19 5.20 26.59
C ILE A 109 -16.41 5.06 28.10
N LYS A 110 -17.51 4.40 28.48
CA LYS A 110 -17.87 4.13 29.87
C LYS A 110 -18.09 2.65 30.09
N VAL A 111 -17.46 2.07 31.12
CA VAL A 111 -17.68 0.68 31.52
C VAL A 111 -19.06 0.54 32.20
N LEU A 112 -19.90 -0.37 31.70
CA LEU A 112 -21.26 -0.59 32.24
C LEU A 112 -21.29 -1.64 33.34
N LYS A 113 -20.43 -2.65 33.26
CA LYS A 113 -20.35 -3.78 34.21
C LYS A 113 -18.90 -4.04 34.64
N PRO A 114 -18.34 -3.22 35.54
CA PRO A 114 -16.91 -3.25 35.86
C PRO A 114 -16.43 -4.54 36.53
N THR A 115 -17.32 -5.35 37.11
CA THR A 115 -16.99 -6.60 37.80
C THR A 115 -17.18 -7.85 36.94
N SER A 116 -17.60 -7.71 35.68
CA SER A 116 -17.93 -8.84 34.82
C SER A 116 -16.66 -9.59 34.36
N GLU A 117 -16.83 -10.89 34.09
CA GLU A 117 -15.77 -11.70 33.49
C GLU A 117 -15.40 -11.23 32.07
N PHE A 118 -16.33 -10.59 31.35
CA PHE A 118 -16.03 -9.98 30.06
C PHE A 118 -15.06 -8.79 30.24
N MET A 119 -15.35 -7.89 31.17
CA MET A 119 -14.52 -6.72 31.41
C MET A 119 -13.16 -7.09 32.00
N LYS A 120 -13.08 -8.07 32.89
CA LYS A 120 -11.79 -8.57 33.41
C LYS A 120 -10.88 -9.08 32.29
N LYS A 121 -11.44 -9.74 31.27
CA LYS A 121 -10.68 -10.16 30.09
C LYS A 121 -10.16 -8.97 29.26
N MET A 122 -10.80 -7.80 29.31
CA MET A 122 -10.35 -6.61 28.56
C MET A 122 -9.02 -6.07 29.05
N VAL A 123 -8.62 -6.33 30.29
CA VAL A 123 -7.27 -6.00 30.81
C VAL A 123 -6.18 -6.63 29.94
N THR A 124 -6.42 -7.84 29.43
CA THR A 124 -5.48 -8.56 28.55
C THR A 124 -5.80 -8.38 27.08
N LEU A 125 -7.08 -8.31 26.71
CA LEU A 125 -7.52 -8.34 25.31
C LEU A 125 -7.55 -6.96 24.63
N CYS A 126 -7.52 -5.86 25.40
CA CYS A 126 -7.45 -4.53 24.81
C CYS A 126 -6.08 -4.35 24.13
N PRO A 127 -6.03 -4.02 22.82
CA PRO A 127 -4.77 -3.94 22.09
C PRO A 127 -3.84 -2.85 22.63
N THR A 128 -4.40 -1.79 23.21
CA THR A 128 -3.63 -0.66 23.78
C THR A 128 -3.63 -0.65 25.30
N LYS A 129 -4.10 -1.72 25.95
CA LYS A 129 -4.09 -1.89 27.42
C LYS A 129 -4.75 -0.74 28.18
N CYS A 130 -5.86 -0.20 27.65
CA CYS A 130 -6.64 0.86 28.28
C CYS A 130 -7.32 0.47 29.61
N TYR A 131 -7.23 -0.79 30.05
CA TYR A 131 -7.98 -1.28 31.21
C TYR A 131 -7.05 -1.82 32.30
N SER A 132 -7.39 -1.51 33.54
CA SER A 132 -6.77 -2.06 34.74
C SER A 132 -7.83 -2.62 35.68
N GLU A 133 -7.43 -3.55 36.55
CA GLU A 133 -8.30 -4.05 37.63
C GLU A 133 -7.82 -3.48 38.97
N GLU A 134 -8.72 -2.78 39.67
CA GLU A 134 -8.47 -2.22 41.00
C GLU A 134 -9.64 -2.56 41.92
N ASN A 135 -9.37 -3.16 43.08
CA ASN A 135 -10.38 -3.55 44.07
C ASN A 135 -11.54 -4.39 43.47
N GLY A 136 -11.23 -5.25 42.49
CA GLY A 136 -12.19 -6.10 41.80
C GLY A 136 -13.06 -5.38 40.75
N ASN A 137 -12.80 -4.11 40.46
CA ASN A 137 -13.46 -3.33 39.42
C ASN A 137 -12.50 -3.03 38.28
N VAL A 138 -12.99 -3.16 37.05
CA VAL A 138 -12.27 -2.75 35.84
C VAL A 138 -12.45 -1.26 35.62
N LEU A 139 -11.33 -0.55 35.58
CA LEU A 139 -11.22 0.87 35.28
C LEU A 139 -10.70 1.07 33.85
N ILE A 140 -10.94 2.25 33.29
CA ILE A 140 -10.50 2.61 31.93
C ILE A 140 -9.69 3.90 31.92
N GLN A 141 -8.58 3.89 31.19
CA GLN A 141 -7.80 5.04 30.72
C GLN A 141 -8.08 5.20 29.22
N HIS A 142 -9.00 6.10 28.87
CA HIS A 142 -9.56 6.20 27.52
C HIS A 142 -8.64 6.89 26.51
N GLU A 143 -7.60 7.58 26.98
CA GLU A 143 -6.64 8.35 26.19
C GLU A 143 -5.83 7.44 25.25
N GLY A 144 -5.62 6.18 25.64
CA GLY A 144 -4.95 5.18 24.78
C GLY A 144 -5.87 4.45 23.81
N CYS A 145 -7.16 4.80 23.72
CA CYS A 145 -8.11 4.08 22.89
C CYS A 145 -7.83 4.30 21.40
N VAL A 146 -7.84 3.23 20.61
CA VAL A 146 -7.65 3.25 19.14
C VAL A 146 -8.92 2.84 18.39
N ASP A 147 -10.09 2.94 19.04
CA ASP A 147 -11.41 2.68 18.46
C ASP A 147 -11.57 1.31 17.77
N CYS A 148 -10.89 0.29 18.30
CA CYS A 148 -10.91 -1.06 17.75
C CYS A 148 -12.24 -1.83 17.95
N GLY A 149 -13.06 -1.41 18.92
CA GLY A 149 -14.37 -2.00 19.20
C GLY A 149 -14.38 -3.31 20.01
N THR A 150 -13.23 -3.86 20.41
CA THR A 150 -13.12 -5.13 21.17
C THR A 150 -13.98 -5.15 22.44
N CYS A 151 -14.09 -4.03 23.13
CA CYS A 151 -14.79 -3.87 24.40
C CYS A 151 -16.26 -3.44 24.28
N SER A 152 -16.80 -3.35 23.06
CA SER A 152 -18.11 -2.74 22.77
C SER A 152 -19.31 -3.41 23.46
N GLN A 153 -19.20 -4.69 23.83
CA GLN A 153 -20.33 -5.45 24.39
C GLN A 153 -20.80 -4.93 25.76
N GLU A 154 -19.88 -4.47 26.61
CA GLU A 154 -20.19 -4.03 27.98
C GLU A 154 -19.68 -2.62 28.29
N THR A 155 -19.53 -1.83 27.24
CA THR A 155 -19.18 -0.41 27.34
C THR A 155 -20.20 0.44 26.58
N ASP A 156 -20.50 1.62 27.12
CA ASP A 156 -21.17 2.69 26.37
C ASP A 156 -20.05 3.48 25.67
N TRP A 157 -19.79 3.12 24.42
CA TRP A 157 -18.83 3.79 23.55
C TRP A 157 -19.56 4.79 22.65
N LYS A 158 -18.95 5.96 22.50
CA LYS A 158 -19.37 7.04 21.61
C LYS A 158 -18.17 7.44 20.76
N HIS A 159 -18.44 7.97 19.58
CA HIS A 159 -17.38 8.52 18.76
C HIS A 159 -16.68 9.66 19.51
N PRO A 160 -15.34 9.63 19.62
CA PRO A 160 -14.57 10.72 20.23
C PRO A 160 -14.86 12.05 19.53
N ARG A 161 -14.76 13.17 20.25
CA ARG A 161 -14.99 14.50 19.68
C ARG A 161 -13.82 15.04 18.85
N GLY A 162 -12.73 14.29 18.72
CA GLY A 162 -11.51 14.70 18.01
C GLY A 162 -11.61 14.50 16.49
N GLU A 163 -11.34 15.58 15.75
CA GLU A 163 -10.80 15.57 14.37
C GLU A 163 -9.28 15.76 14.41
#